data_AF-A0A970S4E1-F1
#
_entry.id   AF-A0A970S4E1-F1
#
_cell.length_a   1.000
_cell.length_b   1.000
_cell.length_c   1.000
_cell.angle_alpha   90.00
_cell.angle_beta   90.00
_cell.angle_gamma   90.00
#
_symmetry.space_group_name_H-M   'P 1'
#
loop_
_entity.id
_entity.type
_entity.pdbx_description
1 polymer ?
#
loop_
_entity_poly.entity_id
_entity_poly.type
_entity_poly.pdbx_seq_one_letter_code
_entity_poly.pdbx_strand_id
1 'polypeptide(L)'
;MRRMVIFLLLLLLFLSGCSSSPVQETPLEAENSHPEINAEEMKKVELYTTVMKAAFEIENGGNSFIAIKLDSLEGLSRRAQEKVLDNFTDLCPHVYSYEEIKDDPTKIEWYNSSFPNRAIDGTVLSVDLKEYGNDTAQIEAVSWFGSLGAVLPTYEAKYVNNHWELKLISFAVA
;
A
#
# COMPACT_ATOMS: atom_id res chain seq x y z
N MET A 1 -52.50 62.92 49.62
CA MET A 1 -51.27 63.71 49.83
C MET A 1 -50.22 62.83 50.47
N ARG A 2 -48.96 62.92 49.98
CA ARG A 2 -47.70 62.40 50.55
C ARG A 2 -47.54 60.86 50.51
N ARG A 3 -46.66 60.36 49.62
CA ARG A 3 -45.19 60.14 49.79
C ARG A 3 -44.93 59.04 50.83
N MET A 4 -44.03 58.07 50.72
CA MET A 4 -42.95 57.62 49.82
C MET A 4 -42.17 56.61 50.72
N VAL A 5 -41.36 55.70 50.14
CA VAL A 5 -40.18 55.01 50.78
C VAL A 5 -40.44 53.80 51.69
N ILE A 6 -39.68 52.69 51.79
CA ILE A 6 -38.61 51.91 51.07
C ILE A 6 -38.56 50.53 51.84
N PHE A 7 -37.90 49.52 51.26
CA PHE A 7 -37.22 48.32 51.85
C PHE A 7 -38.01 47.01 51.70
N LEU A 8 -37.70 46.11 50.75
CA LEU A 8 -36.46 45.33 50.53
C LEU A 8 -36.06 44.48 51.74
N LEU A 9 -36.40 43.19 51.74
CA LEU A 9 -35.41 42.11 51.81
C LEU A 9 -36.03 40.74 51.52
N LEU A 10 -35.28 39.96 50.74
CA LEU A 10 -35.59 38.63 50.23
C LEU A 10 -35.76 37.56 51.32
N LEU A 11 -36.69 36.66 51.02
CA LEU A 11 -36.89 35.35 51.61
C LEU A 11 -36.17 34.28 50.75
N LEU A 12 -35.89 33.13 51.39
CA LEU A 12 -35.53 31.80 50.85
C LEU A 12 -34.01 31.53 50.78
N LEU A 13 -33.45 30.78 51.72
CA LEU A 13 -33.45 29.30 51.80
C LEU A 13 -32.87 28.67 50.52
N PHE A 14 -31.70 28.05 50.61
CA PHE A 14 -31.57 26.60 50.71
C PHE A 14 -30.09 26.20 50.76
N LEU A 15 -29.81 25.30 51.70
CA LEU A 15 -28.61 24.50 51.82
C LEU A 15 -28.38 23.70 50.53
N SER A 16 -27.12 23.51 50.13
CA SER A 16 -26.49 22.20 49.89
C SER A 16 -25.20 22.36 49.10
N GLY A 17 -24.12 21.78 49.63
CA GLY A 17 -22.81 21.79 48.99
C GLY A 17 -22.77 20.95 47.71
N CYS A 18 -22.08 21.47 46.70
CA CYS A 18 -21.51 20.67 45.64
C CYS A 18 -19.99 20.71 45.81
N SER A 19 -19.41 19.60 46.26
CA SER A 19 -17.99 19.34 46.12
C SER A 19 -17.71 19.13 44.63
N SER A 20 -16.99 20.06 44.01
CA SER A 20 -16.44 19.89 42.67
C SER A 20 -15.36 18.81 42.72
N SER A 21 -15.72 17.58 42.37
CA SER A 21 -14.74 16.60 41.91
C SER A 21 -14.27 17.06 40.52
N PRO A 22 -12.95 17.15 40.25
CA PRO A 22 -12.49 17.37 38.90
C PRO A 22 -12.89 16.17 38.05
N VAL A 23 -13.64 16.45 36.98
CA VAL A 23 -13.90 15.52 35.89
C VAL A 23 -12.55 15.12 35.33
N GLN A 24 -12.16 13.87 35.58
CA GLN A 24 -11.02 13.25 34.94
C GLN A 24 -11.45 13.01 33.49
N GLU A 25 -10.98 13.88 32.58
CA GLU A 25 -11.10 13.67 31.15
C GLU A 25 -10.43 12.33 30.84
N THR A 26 -11.23 11.32 30.56
CA THR A 26 -10.76 10.11 29.89
C THR A 26 -10.22 10.57 28.53
N PRO A 27 -8.93 10.41 28.24
CA PRO A 27 -8.46 10.62 26.88
C PRO A 27 -9.19 9.62 26.00
N LEU A 28 -9.92 10.14 25.01
CA LEU A 28 -10.30 9.36 23.84
C LEU A 28 -8.99 8.88 23.20
N GLU A 29 -8.52 7.71 23.61
CA GLU A 29 -7.68 6.88 22.74
C GLU A 29 -8.56 6.56 21.53
N ALA A 30 -8.48 7.44 20.54
CA ALA A 30 -8.69 7.04 19.16
C ALA A 30 -7.61 6.00 18.88
N GLU A 31 -7.95 4.75 19.16
CA GLU A 31 -7.19 3.58 18.77
C GLU A 31 -7.11 3.62 17.24
N ASN A 32 -6.04 4.25 16.73
CA ASN A 32 -5.53 4.07 15.38
C ASN A 32 -4.98 2.63 15.27
N SER A 33 -5.78 1.62 15.63
CA SER A 33 -5.48 0.23 15.30
C SER A 33 -5.80 0.04 13.83
N HIS A 34 -4.94 0.61 12.99
CA HIS A 34 -4.79 0.12 11.64
C HIS A 34 -4.49 -1.38 11.75
N PRO A 35 -5.35 -2.26 11.21
CA PRO A 35 -5.17 -3.69 11.37
C PRO A 35 -3.76 -4.07 10.90
N GLU A 36 -3.10 -4.88 11.71
CA GLU A 36 -1.80 -5.45 11.40
C GLU A 36 -1.95 -6.42 10.21
N ILE A 37 -0.95 -6.48 9.33
CA ILE A 37 -0.93 -7.44 8.21
C ILE A 37 -0.85 -8.84 8.81
N ASN A 38 -1.85 -9.68 8.56
CA ASN A 38 -1.85 -11.03 9.09
C ASN A 38 -0.83 -11.94 8.37
N ALA A 39 -0.52 -13.10 8.95
CA ALA A 39 0.52 -13.99 8.42
C ALA A 39 0.25 -14.48 6.98
N GLU A 40 -1.01 -14.75 6.63
CA GLU A 40 -1.38 -15.23 5.30
C GLU A 40 -1.26 -14.11 4.25
N GLU A 41 -1.65 -12.90 4.62
CA GLU A 41 -1.47 -11.73 3.78
C GLU A 41 0.01 -11.38 3.60
N MET A 42 0.82 -11.50 4.65
CA MET A 42 2.27 -11.32 4.58
C MET A 42 2.92 -12.35 3.65
N LYS A 43 2.45 -13.59 3.69
CA LYS A 43 2.90 -14.65 2.77
C LYS A 43 2.64 -14.28 1.30
N LYS A 44 1.51 -13.64 0.98
CA LYS A 44 1.25 -13.08 -0.37
C LYS A 44 2.13 -11.88 -0.69
N VAL A 45 2.38 -10.98 0.26
CA VAL A 45 3.33 -9.87 0.10
C VAL A 45 4.70 -10.40 -0.32
N GLU A 46 5.18 -11.44 0.36
CA GLU A 46 6.45 -12.10 0.04
C GLU A 46 6.41 -12.77 -1.34
N LEU A 47 5.33 -13.46 -1.70
CA LEU A 47 5.17 -14.07 -3.02
C LEU A 47 5.32 -13.02 -4.12
N TYR A 48 4.51 -11.96 -4.07
CA TYR A 48 4.48 -10.91 -5.08
C TYR A 48 5.82 -10.19 -5.18
N THR A 49 6.43 -9.87 -4.03
CA THR A 49 7.78 -9.28 -3.98
C THR A 49 8.79 -10.19 -4.67
N THR A 50 8.82 -11.48 -4.31
CA THR A 50 9.82 -12.44 -4.79
C THR A 50 9.75 -12.62 -6.30
N VAL A 51 8.55 -12.78 -6.87
CA VAL A 51 8.40 -13.01 -8.31
C VAL A 51 8.68 -11.76 -9.14
N MET A 52 8.32 -10.58 -8.64
CA MET A 52 8.60 -9.31 -9.32
C MET A 52 10.10 -8.97 -9.26
N LYS A 53 10.78 -9.23 -8.14
CA LYS A 53 12.24 -9.09 -8.06
C LYS A 53 12.93 -10.05 -9.04
N ALA A 54 12.50 -11.30 -9.10
CA ALA A 54 13.03 -12.26 -10.07
C ALA A 54 12.81 -11.81 -11.54
N ALA A 55 11.65 -11.23 -11.87
CA ALA A 55 11.40 -10.67 -13.19
C ALA A 55 12.30 -9.46 -13.49
N PHE A 56 12.49 -8.56 -12.52
CA PHE A 56 13.37 -7.38 -12.63
C PHE A 56 14.85 -7.77 -12.82
N GLU A 57 15.29 -8.86 -12.18
CA GLU A 57 16.65 -9.40 -12.32
C GLU A 57 16.91 -10.03 -13.69
N ILE A 58 15.89 -10.61 -14.33
CA ILE A 58 16.02 -11.14 -15.69
C ILE A 58 16.30 -10.00 -16.67
N GLU A 59 15.45 -8.97 -16.65
CA GLU A 59 15.64 -7.76 -17.45
C GLU A 59 14.84 -6.59 -16.87
N ASN A 60 15.39 -5.39 -16.98
CA ASN A 60 14.76 -4.15 -16.53
C ASN A 60 15.19 -2.97 -17.41
N GLY A 61 14.41 -1.88 -17.33
CA GLY A 61 14.58 -0.69 -18.17
C GLY A 61 15.55 0.36 -17.65
N GLY A 62 16.25 0.09 -16.55
CA GLY A 62 17.10 1.07 -15.88
C GLY A 62 16.80 1.19 -14.38
N ASN A 63 17.54 2.11 -13.75
CA ASN A 63 17.64 2.19 -12.28
C ASN A 63 17.12 3.50 -11.69
N SER A 64 16.58 4.42 -12.51
CA SER A 64 16.07 5.70 -11.99
C SER A 64 14.80 5.53 -11.16
N PHE A 65 13.94 4.56 -11.48
CA PHE A 65 12.77 4.22 -10.67
C PHE A 65 12.26 2.79 -10.88
N ILE A 66 11.52 2.30 -9.89
CA ILE A 66 10.62 1.14 -9.99
C ILE A 66 9.19 1.63 -9.74
N ALA A 67 8.25 1.23 -10.58
CA ALA A 67 6.83 1.47 -10.37
C ALA A 67 6.07 0.15 -10.31
N ILE A 68 5.12 0.02 -9.38
CA ILE A 68 4.36 -1.22 -9.20
C ILE A 68 2.88 -0.96 -9.45
N LYS A 69 2.25 -1.79 -10.29
CA LYS A 69 0.80 -1.79 -10.48
C LYS A 69 0.10 -2.41 -9.27
N LEU A 70 -0.38 -1.58 -8.37
CA LEU A 70 -0.96 -2.05 -7.11
C LEU A 70 -2.29 -2.81 -7.29
N ASP A 71 -3.03 -2.52 -8.36
CA ASP A 71 -4.23 -3.25 -8.76
C ASP A 71 -3.94 -4.70 -9.16
N SER A 72 -2.69 -5.03 -9.51
CA SER A 72 -2.24 -6.40 -9.78
C SER A 72 -2.00 -7.24 -8.52
N LEU A 73 -1.95 -6.61 -7.33
CA LEU A 73 -1.66 -7.27 -6.05
C LEU A 73 -2.94 -7.81 -5.40
N GLU A 74 -3.59 -8.77 -6.07
CA GLU A 74 -4.89 -9.30 -5.67
C GLU A 74 -4.88 -9.83 -4.22
N GLY A 75 -5.91 -9.47 -3.45
CA GLY A 75 -6.11 -9.97 -2.09
C GLY A 75 -5.20 -9.35 -1.02
N LEU A 76 -4.45 -8.28 -1.35
CA LEU A 76 -3.75 -7.47 -0.37
C LEU A 76 -4.57 -6.25 0.05
N SER A 77 -4.56 -5.95 1.34
CA SER A 77 -4.99 -4.66 1.88
C SER A 77 -4.05 -3.54 1.43
N ARG A 78 -4.49 -2.29 1.57
CA ARG A 78 -3.68 -1.12 1.25
C ARG A 78 -2.32 -1.13 1.98
N ARG A 79 -2.31 -1.52 3.26
CA ARG A 79 -1.08 -1.59 4.07
C ARG A 79 -0.12 -2.66 3.56
N ALA A 80 -0.64 -3.80 3.13
CA ALA A 80 0.17 -4.85 2.53
C ALA A 80 0.71 -4.44 1.14
N GLN A 81 -0.05 -3.69 0.35
CA GLN A 81 0.43 -3.10 -0.91
C GLN A 81 1.58 -2.11 -0.67
N GLU A 82 1.47 -1.25 0.35
CA GLU A 82 2.56 -0.35 0.77
C GLU A 82 3.80 -1.13 1.20
N LYS A 83 3.61 -2.24 1.92
CA LYS A 83 4.72 -3.14 2.28
C LYS A 83 5.40 -3.75 1.05
N VAL A 84 4.65 -4.07 0.00
CA VAL A 84 5.24 -4.51 -1.28
C VAL A 84 6.12 -3.39 -1.85
N LEU A 85 5.68 -2.13 -1.90
CA LEU A 85 6.52 -1.02 -2.37
C LEU A 85 7.81 -0.88 -1.54
N ASP A 86 7.69 -0.91 -0.21
CA ASP A 86 8.83 -0.80 0.70
C ASP A 86 9.90 -1.86 0.44
N ASN A 87 9.47 -3.08 0.09
CA ASN A 87 10.36 -4.20 -0.18
C ASN A 87 11.23 -4.01 -1.43
N PHE A 88 11.03 -2.98 -2.26
CA PHE A 88 11.88 -2.67 -3.43
C PHE A 88 12.87 -1.53 -3.18
N THR A 89 12.82 -0.89 -2.01
CA THR A 89 13.68 0.26 -1.68
C THR A 89 15.17 -0.11 -1.58
N ASP A 90 15.47 -1.39 -1.39
CA ASP A 90 16.82 -1.96 -1.46
C ASP A 90 17.37 -2.05 -2.90
N LEU A 91 16.49 -2.18 -3.89
CA LEU A 91 16.85 -2.24 -5.31
C LEU A 91 16.91 -0.85 -5.97
N CYS A 92 15.97 0.03 -5.60
CA CYS A 92 15.90 1.39 -6.15
C CYS A 92 15.39 2.36 -5.08
N PRO A 93 16.05 3.52 -4.86
CA PRO A 93 15.60 4.50 -3.87
C PRO A 93 14.27 5.20 -4.26
N HIS A 94 13.87 5.11 -5.53
CA HIS A 94 12.64 5.70 -6.05
C HIS A 94 11.66 4.60 -6.44
N VAL A 95 10.77 4.25 -5.51
CA VAL A 95 9.69 3.28 -5.73
C VAL A 95 8.35 4.01 -5.69
N TYR A 96 7.49 3.73 -6.67
CA TYR A 96 6.19 4.37 -6.81
C TYR A 96 5.08 3.35 -7.02
N SER A 97 3.85 3.76 -6.71
CA SER A 97 2.69 3.18 -7.38
C SER A 97 2.69 3.65 -8.84
N TYR A 98 2.42 2.74 -9.79
CA TYR A 98 2.32 3.11 -11.21
C TYR A 98 1.29 4.23 -11.43
N GLU A 99 0.16 4.18 -10.73
CA GLU A 99 -0.91 5.18 -10.84
C GLU A 99 -0.47 6.59 -10.42
N GLU A 100 0.57 6.72 -9.59
CA GLU A 100 1.09 8.01 -9.15
C GLU A 100 1.97 8.69 -10.20
N ILE A 101 2.58 7.89 -11.09
CA ILE A 101 3.56 8.38 -12.07
C ILE A 101 3.14 8.17 -13.52
N LYS A 102 2.01 7.50 -13.78
CA LYS A 102 1.58 7.15 -15.14
C LYS A 102 1.45 8.36 -16.06
N ASP A 103 1.13 9.53 -15.50
CA ASP A 103 0.97 10.79 -16.23
C ASP A 103 2.21 11.71 -16.12
N ASP A 104 3.29 11.27 -15.48
CA ASP A 104 4.55 12.02 -15.38
C ASP A 104 5.41 11.80 -16.66
N PRO A 105 5.54 12.82 -17.53
CA PRO A 105 6.26 12.67 -18.80
C PRO A 105 7.78 12.51 -18.61
N THR A 106 8.30 12.72 -17.40
CA THR A 106 9.71 12.44 -17.09
C THR A 106 9.96 10.97 -16.78
N LYS A 107 8.90 10.18 -16.54
CA LYS A 107 8.98 8.76 -16.17
C LYS A 107 8.33 7.86 -17.21
N ILE A 108 7.16 8.26 -17.74
CA ILE A 108 6.40 7.47 -18.70
C ILE A 108 6.25 8.25 -20.00
N GLU A 109 6.76 7.67 -21.08
CA GLU A 109 6.54 8.19 -22.43
C GLU A 109 5.26 7.58 -22.99
N TRP A 110 4.37 8.40 -23.55
CA TRP A 110 3.13 7.95 -24.18
C TRP A 110 3.18 8.07 -25.71
N TYR A 111 2.73 7.04 -26.42
CA TYR A 111 2.50 7.09 -27.85
C TYR A 111 1.11 7.67 -28.14
N ASN A 112 1.07 8.81 -28.84
CA ASN A 112 -0.16 9.53 -29.21
C ASN A 112 -1.15 9.71 -28.05
N SER A 113 -0.64 9.90 -26.82
CA SER A 113 -1.42 10.06 -25.58
C SER A 113 -2.43 8.95 -25.28
N SER A 114 -2.30 7.78 -25.92
CA SER A 114 -3.28 6.69 -25.84
C SER A 114 -2.70 5.42 -25.24
N PHE A 115 -1.41 5.16 -25.46
CA PHE A 115 -0.74 3.96 -24.99
C PHE A 115 0.61 4.31 -24.35
N PRO A 116 0.96 3.72 -23.20
CA PRO A 116 2.30 3.89 -22.65
C PRO A 116 3.31 3.26 -23.62
N ASN A 117 4.24 4.07 -24.11
CA ASN A 117 5.30 3.64 -25.02
C ASN A 117 6.45 3.01 -24.25
N ARG A 118 6.94 3.65 -23.18
CA ARG A 118 8.04 3.12 -22.35
C ARG A 118 8.14 3.78 -20.98
N ALA A 119 8.81 3.10 -20.06
CA ALA A 119 9.38 3.71 -18.87
C ALA A 119 10.76 4.30 -19.21
N ILE A 120 11.00 5.56 -18.85
CA ILE A 120 12.23 6.28 -19.15
C ILE A 120 13.25 5.98 -18.05
N ASP A 121 14.27 5.15 -18.36
CA ASP A 121 15.30 4.71 -17.41
C ASP A 121 14.74 4.08 -16.12
N GLY A 122 13.65 3.34 -16.26
CA GLY A 122 12.96 2.71 -15.14
C GLY A 122 12.13 1.53 -15.59
N THR A 123 11.42 0.94 -14.64
CA THR A 123 10.68 -0.31 -14.87
C THR A 123 9.31 -0.27 -14.20
N VAL A 124 8.29 -0.76 -14.89
CA VAL A 124 6.96 -1.02 -14.33
C VAL A 124 6.82 -2.51 -14.06
N LEU A 125 6.57 -2.87 -12.81
CA LEU A 125 6.36 -4.24 -12.35
C LEU A 125 4.87 -4.51 -12.11
N SER A 126 4.44 -5.71 -12.43
CA SER A 126 3.12 -6.23 -12.08
C SER A 126 3.14 -7.74 -11.96
N VAL A 127 2.06 -8.31 -11.42
CA VAL A 127 1.86 -9.76 -11.38
C VAL A 127 0.48 -10.14 -11.93
N ASP A 128 0.34 -11.40 -12.29
CA ASP A 128 -0.93 -12.00 -12.64
C ASP A 128 -0.99 -13.37 -11.95
N LEU A 129 -1.69 -13.39 -10.81
CA LEU A 129 -1.83 -14.57 -9.97
C LEU A 129 -2.86 -15.52 -10.61
N LYS A 130 -2.39 -16.68 -11.08
CA LYS A 130 -3.24 -17.68 -11.75
C LYS A 130 -3.90 -18.61 -10.75
N GLU A 131 -3.11 -19.11 -9.80
CA GLU A 131 -3.56 -20.03 -8.77
C GLU A 131 -2.85 -19.71 -7.46
N TYR A 132 -3.58 -19.76 -6.35
CA TYR A 132 -3.02 -19.59 -5.01
C TYR A 132 -3.65 -20.60 -4.05
N GLY A 133 -2.83 -21.52 -3.57
CA GLY A 133 -3.14 -22.44 -2.49
C GLY A 133 -2.34 -22.10 -1.24
N ASN A 134 -2.47 -22.92 -0.20
CA ASN A 134 -1.77 -22.66 1.07
C ASN A 134 -0.26 -22.56 0.86
N ASP A 135 0.40 -23.54 0.24
CA ASP A 135 1.87 -23.59 0.12
C ASP A 135 2.37 -23.62 -1.33
N THR A 136 1.49 -23.33 -2.28
CA THR A 136 1.81 -23.34 -3.72
C THR A 136 1.08 -22.23 -4.44
N ALA A 137 1.72 -21.64 -5.45
CA ALA A 137 1.08 -20.70 -6.34
C ALA A 137 1.56 -20.87 -7.78
N GLN A 138 0.72 -20.51 -8.73
CA GLN A 138 1.13 -20.26 -10.11
C GLN A 138 0.92 -18.79 -10.41
N ILE A 139 1.97 -18.13 -10.88
CA ILE A 139 1.98 -16.67 -10.99
C ILE A 139 2.89 -16.23 -12.13
N GLU A 140 2.40 -15.30 -12.93
CA GLU A 140 3.19 -14.59 -13.91
C GLU A 140 3.64 -13.25 -13.31
N ALA A 141 4.90 -12.90 -13.50
CA ALA A 141 5.40 -11.57 -13.18
C ALA A 141 5.73 -10.85 -14.49
N VAL A 142 5.62 -9.53 -14.47
CA VAL A 142 5.93 -8.67 -15.61
C VAL A 142 6.97 -7.65 -15.17
N SER A 143 8.05 -7.55 -15.93
CA SER A 143 8.97 -6.42 -15.90
C SER A 143 8.88 -5.71 -17.24
N TRP A 144 8.13 -4.61 -17.28
CA TRP A 144 7.88 -3.81 -18.48
C TRP A 144 8.71 -2.53 -18.46
N PHE A 145 9.38 -2.27 -19.57
CA PHE A 145 10.18 -1.06 -19.76
C PHE A 145 10.00 -0.42 -21.14
N GLY A 146 9.21 -1.03 -22.03
CA GLY A 146 8.94 -0.48 -23.35
C GLY A 146 7.92 -1.28 -24.16
N SER A 147 7.42 -0.66 -25.22
CA SER A 147 6.54 -1.29 -26.23
C SER A 147 7.20 -2.46 -26.95
N LEU A 148 8.53 -2.54 -26.92
CA LEU A 148 9.37 -3.62 -27.44
C LEU A 148 10.31 -4.16 -26.34
N GLY A 149 9.90 -3.99 -25.07
CA GLY A 149 10.73 -4.31 -23.93
C GLY A 149 9.89 -4.72 -22.73
N ALA A 150 9.58 -6.01 -22.65
CA ALA A 150 9.10 -6.61 -21.42
C ALA A 150 9.52 -8.07 -21.29
N VAL A 151 9.70 -8.51 -20.06
CA VAL A 151 9.85 -9.94 -19.73
C VAL A 151 8.67 -10.40 -18.87
N LEU A 152 8.14 -11.57 -19.22
CA LEU A 152 6.95 -12.16 -18.62
C LEU A 152 7.26 -13.60 -18.18
N PRO A 153 8.06 -13.81 -17.13
CA PRO A 153 8.26 -15.13 -16.56
C PRO A 153 7.01 -15.62 -15.81
N THR A 154 6.67 -16.89 -16.02
CA THR A 154 5.67 -17.59 -15.21
C THR A 154 6.37 -18.60 -14.31
N TYR A 155 5.95 -18.63 -13.05
CA TYR A 155 6.52 -19.50 -12.02
C TYR A 155 5.48 -20.44 -11.43
N GLU A 156 5.92 -21.67 -11.16
CA GLU A 156 5.40 -22.46 -10.03
C GLU A 156 6.17 -22.02 -8.78
N ALA A 157 5.47 -21.50 -7.79
CA ALA A 157 6.06 -21.11 -6.51
C ALA A 157 5.65 -22.10 -5.42
N LYS A 158 6.58 -22.47 -4.55
CA LYS A 158 6.33 -23.34 -3.39
C LYS A 158 6.83 -22.67 -2.12
N TYR A 159 6.00 -22.64 -1.08
CA TYR A 159 6.39 -22.08 0.21
C TYR A 159 7.07 -23.17 1.07
N VAL A 160 8.36 -23.00 1.32
CA VAL A 160 9.18 -23.96 2.06
C VAL A 160 10.04 -23.17 3.04
N ASN A 161 10.15 -23.61 4.29
CA ASN A 161 11.01 -22.98 5.30
C ASN A 161 10.82 -21.44 5.41
N ASN A 162 9.56 -20.98 5.41
CA ASN A 162 9.18 -19.56 5.50
C ASN A 162 9.69 -18.66 4.35
N HIS A 163 9.83 -19.21 3.15
CA HIS A 163 10.10 -18.43 1.95
C HIS A 163 9.51 -19.11 0.71
N TRP A 164 9.31 -18.33 -0.35
CA TRP A 164 8.88 -18.84 -1.65
C TRP A 164 10.08 -19.28 -2.48
N GLU A 165 10.11 -20.56 -2.85
CA GLU A 165 11.00 -21.10 -3.86
C GLU A 165 10.32 -21.03 -5.22
N LEU A 166 11.00 -20.42 -6.21
CA LEU A 166 10.47 -20.25 -7.56
C LEU A 166 11.03 -21.28 -8.52
N LYS A 167 10.15 -21.89 -9.31
CA LYS A 167 10.50 -22.70 -10.47
C LYS A 167 9.92 -22.06 -11.71
N LEU A 168 10.79 -21.55 -12.59
CA LEU A 168 10.40 -21.00 -13.88
C LEU A 168 9.78 -22.10 -14.74
N ILE A 169 8.55 -21.89 -15.22
CA ILE A 169 7.82 -22.85 -16.07
C ILE A 169 7.64 -22.35 -17.50
N SER A 170 7.53 -21.04 -17.69
CA SER A 170 7.48 -20.40 -19.01
C SER A 170 8.09 -19.01 -18.95
N PHE A 171 8.50 -18.53 -20.12
CA PHE A 171 9.14 -17.23 -20.27
C PHE A 171 8.75 -16.65 -21.62
N ALA A 172 8.29 -15.41 -21.62
CA ALA A 172 8.05 -14.63 -22.83
C ALA A 172 8.82 -13.31 -22.77
N VAL A 173 9.24 -12.84 -23.94
CA VAL A 173 9.82 -11.50 -24.17
C VAL A 173 8.96 -10.82 -25.21
N ALA A 174 8.63 -9.56 -24.99
CA ALA A 174 7.87 -8.71 -25.90
C ALA A 174 8.69 -7.50 -26.34
#